data_AF-A0A1Q5ULX5-F1
#
_entry.id   AF-A0A1Q5ULX5-F1
#
_cell.length_a   1.000
_cell.length_b   1.000
_cell.length_c   1.000
_cell.angle_alpha   90.00
_cell.angle_beta   90.00
_cell.angle_gamma   90.00
#
_symmetry.space_group_name_H-M   'P 1'
#
loop_
_entity.id
_entity.type
_entity.pdbx_description
1 polymer ?
#
loop_
_entity_poly.entity_id
_entity_poly.type
_entity_poly.pdbx_seq_one_letter_code
_entity_poly.pdbx_strand_id
1 'polypeptide(L)'
;MLTGIPEERIQFLKQNEEWCTIDTPALKRITEHCGNELDKGLSKDGGSIPMNVTWITSFPNGCEEGRVLTIDMGGTNLRVCDVNLPADRRDFEQTQKYRLPEAIKTSRGEQLWNWIADRLKEFMENRRIDASEAETVSLAFTFSFPVYRKNIRSGVLQRWTKNFNVAGAEGTMWSRSSKQHFRGK
;
A
#
# COMPACT_ATOMS: atom_id res chain seq x y z
N MET A 1 -10.26 21.01 -36.45
CA MET A 1 -9.09 20.52 -35.68
C MET A 1 -8.38 19.30 -36.31
N LEU A 2 -8.66 18.89 -37.57
CA LEU A 2 -7.95 17.76 -38.23
C LEU A 2 -7.68 18.03 -39.73
N THR A 3 -7.45 19.30 -40.11
CA THR A 3 -7.19 19.68 -41.50
C THR A 3 -5.84 19.11 -41.97
N GLY A 4 -5.85 18.34 -43.06
CA GLY A 4 -4.65 17.72 -43.65
C GLY A 4 -4.37 16.26 -43.22
N ILE A 5 -5.22 15.68 -42.36
CA ILE A 5 -5.10 14.26 -42.00
C ILE A 5 -5.90 13.39 -42.98
N PRO A 6 -5.32 12.28 -43.50
CA PRO A 6 -6.05 11.37 -44.38
C PRO A 6 -7.35 10.85 -43.75
N GLU A 7 -8.41 10.77 -44.55
CA GLU A 7 -9.76 10.41 -44.09
C GLU A 7 -9.80 9.03 -43.41
N GLU A 8 -9.02 8.07 -43.90
CA GLU A 8 -8.84 6.75 -43.27
C GLU A 8 -8.36 6.86 -41.81
N ARG A 9 -7.44 7.77 -41.52
CA ARG A 9 -6.95 7.99 -40.14
C ARG A 9 -7.99 8.68 -39.28
N ILE A 10 -8.77 9.59 -39.84
CA ILE A 10 -9.88 10.23 -39.13
C ILE A 10 -10.94 9.18 -38.78
N GLN A 11 -11.27 8.30 -39.71
CA GLN A 11 -12.21 7.21 -39.49
C GLN A 11 -11.71 6.23 -38.42
N PHE A 12 -10.42 5.87 -38.48
CA PHE A 12 -9.79 5.04 -37.44
C PHE A 12 -9.85 5.71 -36.07
N LEU A 13 -9.55 7.02 -35.96
CA LEU A 13 -9.64 7.74 -34.69
C LEU A 13 -11.06 7.75 -34.13
N LYS A 14 -12.07 8.04 -34.96
CA LYS A 14 -13.48 7.99 -34.54
C LYS A 14 -13.88 6.61 -34.03
N GLN A 15 -13.45 5.55 -34.72
CA GLN A 15 -13.70 4.18 -34.28
C GLN A 15 -13.05 3.87 -32.93
N ASN A 16 -11.82 4.37 -32.69
CA ASN A 16 -11.16 4.21 -31.38
C ASN A 16 -11.86 5.02 -30.29
N GLU A 17 -12.33 6.24 -30.60
CA GLU A 17 -13.14 7.04 -29.68
C GLU A 17 -14.43 6.31 -29.32
N GLU A 18 -15.14 5.73 -30.28
CA GLU A 18 -16.34 4.93 -30.05
C GLU A 18 -16.04 3.70 -29.18
N TRP A 19 -14.97 2.96 -29.45
CA TRP A 19 -14.55 1.81 -28.63
C TRP A 19 -14.21 2.18 -27.19
N CYS A 20 -13.68 3.38 -26.96
CA CYS A 20 -13.30 3.87 -25.64
C CYS A 20 -14.41 4.67 -24.95
N THR A 21 -15.51 4.97 -25.65
CA THR A 21 -16.61 5.76 -25.11
C THR A 21 -17.54 4.86 -24.30
N ILE A 22 -17.69 5.19 -23.02
CA ILE A 22 -18.68 4.56 -22.14
C ILE A 22 -19.81 5.57 -21.94
N ASP A 23 -21.00 5.23 -22.43
CA ASP A 23 -22.17 6.06 -22.23
C ASP A 23 -22.70 5.99 -20.79
N THR A 24 -23.53 6.96 -20.41
CA THR A 24 -24.09 7.01 -19.04
C THR A 24 -24.90 5.75 -18.68
N PRO A 25 -25.75 5.18 -19.57
CA PRO A 25 -26.42 3.91 -19.30
C PRO A 25 -25.48 2.74 -19.03
N ALA A 26 -24.40 2.58 -19.81
CA ALA A 26 -23.40 1.54 -19.59
C ALA A 26 -22.67 1.73 -18.27
N LEU A 27 -22.29 2.97 -17.94
CA LEU A 27 -21.64 3.27 -16.66
C LEU A 27 -22.52 2.87 -15.48
N LYS A 28 -23.83 3.17 -15.53
CA LYS A 28 -24.80 2.74 -14.50
C LYS A 28 -24.86 1.23 -14.36
N ARG A 29 -24.91 0.48 -15.47
CA ARG A 29 -24.88 -1.00 -15.45
C ARG A 29 -23.59 -1.55 -14.83
N ILE A 30 -22.44 -0.94 -15.15
CA ILE A 30 -21.15 -1.31 -14.57
C ILE A 30 -21.15 -1.05 -13.06
N THR A 31 -21.65 0.11 -12.61
CA THR A 31 -21.72 0.44 -11.18
C THR A 31 -22.62 -0.53 -10.41
N GLU A 32 -23.79 -0.86 -10.97
CA GLU A 32 -24.71 -1.83 -10.37
C GLU A 32 -24.06 -3.22 -10.26
N HIS A 33 -23.40 -3.68 -11.33
CA HIS A 33 -22.69 -4.95 -11.31
C HIS A 33 -21.54 -4.97 -10.30
N CYS A 34 -20.77 -3.88 -10.20
CA CYS A 34 -19.75 -3.74 -9.16
C CYS A 34 -20.35 -3.84 -7.76
N GLY A 35 -21.50 -3.20 -7.50
CA GLY A 35 -22.22 -3.33 -6.23
C GLY A 35 -22.53 -4.79 -5.89
N ASN A 36 -23.08 -5.54 -6.86
CA ASN A 36 -23.39 -6.95 -6.69
C ASN A 36 -22.14 -7.81 -6.42
N GLU A 37 -21.00 -7.52 -7.07
CA GLU A 37 -19.74 -8.23 -6.82
C GLU A 37 -19.12 -7.89 -5.45
N LEU A 38 -19.36 -6.68 -4.92
CA LEU A 38 -18.98 -6.31 -3.55
C LEU A 38 -19.78 -7.13 -2.52
N ASP A 39 -21.11 -7.19 -2.69
CA ASP A 39 -21.99 -7.98 -1.82
C ASP A 39 -21.63 -9.46 -1.85
N LYS A 40 -21.37 -9.99 -3.05
CA LYS A 40 -20.89 -11.35 -3.24
C LYS A 40 -19.55 -11.59 -2.56
N GLY A 41 -18.61 -10.65 -2.65
CA GLY A 41 -17.32 -10.71 -1.95
C GLY A 41 -17.44 -10.77 -0.43
N LEU A 42 -18.50 -10.20 0.15
CA LEU A 42 -18.81 -10.26 1.59
C LEU A 42 -19.56 -11.52 2.02
N SER A 43 -20.07 -12.31 1.07
CA SER A 43 -20.79 -13.56 1.35
C SER A 43 -19.84 -14.66 1.86
N LYS A 44 -20.42 -15.75 2.41
CA LYS A 44 -19.63 -16.91 2.86
C LYS A 44 -18.89 -17.62 1.72
N ASP A 45 -19.47 -17.61 0.53
CA ASP A 45 -18.91 -18.27 -0.65
C ASP A 45 -17.84 -17.39 -1.34
N GLY A 46 -17.78 -16.11 -0.97
CA GLY A 46 -16.87 -15.12 -1.54
C GLY A 46 -17.21 -14.75 -2.98
N GLY A 47 -16.31 -13.99 -3.60
CA GLY A 47 -16.48 -13.49 -4.96
C GLY A 47 -15.16 -13.19 -5.65
N SER A 48 -15.24 -12.58 -6.83
CA SER A 48 -14.06 -12.14 -7.56
C SER A 48 -13.35 -10.99 -6.83
N ILE A 49 -14.11 -10.16 -6.12
CA ILE A 49 -13.61 -9.08 -5.26
C ILE A 49 -13.34 -9.64 -3.85
N PRO A 50 -12.09 -9.57 -3.33
CA PRO A 50 -11.73 -10.24 -2.08
C PRO A 50 -12.40 -9.71 -0.81
N MET A 51 -12.85 -8.45 -0.78
CA MET A 51 -13.47 -7.79 0.38
C MET A 51 -12.73 -8.06 1.72
N ASN A 52 -11.40 -7.96 1.70
CA ASN A 52 -10.56 -8.29 2.86
C ASN A 52 -10.84 -7.38 4.06
N VAL A 53 -11.03 -7.97 5.24
CA VAL A 53 -11.21 -7.25 6.51
C VAL A 53 -9.91 -6.54 6.92
N THR A 54 -10.02 -5.24 7.23
CA THR A 54 -8.88 -4.38 7.60
C THR A 54 -8.52 -4.46 9.09
N TRP A 55 -9.45 -4.92 9.93
CA TRP A 55 -9.37 -4.93 11.41
C TRP A 55 -9.36 -3.54 12.05
N ILE A 56 -9.83 -2.53 11.33
CA ILE A 56 -10.15 -1.20 11.89
C ILE A 56 -11.65 -1.20 12.19
N THR A 57 -12.01 -1.14 13.46
CA THR A 57 -13.40 -1.31 13.94
C THR A 57 -14.07 -0.01 14.34
N SER A 58 -13.36 1.11 14.28
CA SER A 58 -13.85 2.44 14.66
C SER A 58 -13.23 3.52 13.78
N PHE A 59 -13.97 4.60 13.58
CA PHE A 59 -13.45 5.81 12.94
C PHE A 59 -12.56 6.60 13.90
N PRO A 60 -11.59 7.36 13.39
CA PRO A 60 -10.89 8.32 14.21
C PRO A 60 -11.86 9.38 14.75
N ASN A 61 -11.66 9.80 15.99
CA ASN A 61 -12.50 10.80 16.66
C ASN A 61 -11.82 12.16 16.83
N GLY A 62 -10.56 12.29 16.40
CA GLY A 62 -9.77 13.52 16.48
C GLY A 62 -9.21 13.81 17.88
N CYS A 63 -9.27 12.83 18.78
CA CYS A 63 -8.66 12.86 20.12
C CYS A 63 -7.49 11.87 20.22
N GLU A 64 -7.00 11.36 19.09
CA GLU A 64 -5.82 10.50 19.04
C GLU A 64 -4.58 11.31 19.42
N GLU A 65 -3.78 10.75 20.32
CA GLU A 65 -2.54 11.36 20.79
C GLU A 65 -1.38 10.38 20.69
N GLY A 66 -0.18 10.94 20.53
CA GLY A 66 1.08 10.20 20.60
C GLY A 66 1.87 10.23 19.31
N ARG A 67 3.02 9.55 19.36
CA ARG A 67 4.00 9.51 18.27
C ARG A 67 4.02 8.14 17.61
N VAL A 68 3.97 8.11 16.28
CA VAL A 68 3.98 6.90 15.48
C VAL A 68 4.93 7.07 14.30
N LEU A 69 5.87 6.13 14.15
CA LEU A 69 6.60 5.97 12.91
C LEU A 69 5.73 5.25 11.90
N THR A 70 5.73 5.71 10.66
CA THR A 70 4.99 5.07 9.58
C THR A 70 5.95 4.67 8.47
N ILE A 71 5.71 3.51 7.88
CA ILE A 71 6.36 3.04 6.66
C ILE A 71 5.27 2.83 5.61
N ASP A 72 5.47 3.41 4.43
CA ASP A 72 4.63 3.20 3.27
C ASP A 72 5.47 2.68 2.11
N MET A 73 5.23 1.42 1.75
CA MET A 73 5.93 0.76 0.66
C MET A 73 5.07 0.75 -0.59
N GLY A 74 5.40 1.65 -1.52
CA GLY A 74 4.80 1.73 -2.84
C GLY A 74 5.54 0.88 -3.89
N GLY A 75 5.16 1.07 -5.15
CA GLY A 75 5.80 0.42 -6.30
C GLY A 75 7.20 0.96 -6.63
N THR A 76 7.47 2.21 -6.26
CA THR A 76 8.66 2.96 -6.71
C THR A 76 9.51 3.47 -5.55
N ASN A 77 8.88 3.80 -4.43
CA ASN A 77 9.55 4.39 -3.28
C ASN A 77 9.05 3.74 -1.98
N LEU A 78 9.95 3.68 -1.01
CA LEU A 78 9.64 3.55 0.40
C LEU A 78 9.53 4.96 0.99
N ARG A 79 8.47 5.23 1.73
CA ARG A 79 8.32 6.45 2.51
C ARG A 79 8.35 6.11 3.99
N VAL A 80 9.16 6.84 4.75
CA VAL A 80 9.19 6.77 6.21
C VAL A 80 8.72 8.12 6.74
N CYS A 81 7.74 8.13 7.65
CA CYS A 81 7.30 9.35 8.31
C CYS A 81 7.36 9.22 9.83
N ASP A 82 7.73 10.30 10.50
CA ASP A 82 7.54 10.50 11.93
C ASP A 82 6.31 11.38 12.13
N VAL A 83 5.25 10.79 12.70
CA VAL A 83 3.98 11.46 12.92
C VAL A 83 3.82 11.68 14.41
N ASN A 84 3.65 12.93 14.81
CA ASN A 84 3.29 13.29 16.17
C ASN A 84 1.89 13.90 16.16
N LEU A 85 0.97 13.30 16.92
CA LEU A 85 -0.39 13.77 17.14
C LEU A 85 -0.46 14.42 18.53
N PRO A 86 -0.30 15.74 18.66
CA PRO A 86 -0.37 16.40 19.95
C PRO A 86 -1.81 16.71 20.36
N ALA A 87 -2.03 16.80 21.66
CA ALA A 87 -3.32 17.17 22.26
C ALA A 87 -3.86 18.53 21.76
N ASP A 88 -3.00 19.44 21.29
CA ASP A 88 -3.33 20.80 20.85
C ASP A 88 -3.52 20.96 19.33
N ARG A 89 -3.66 19.85 18.59
CA ARG A 89 -4.00 19.77 17.14
C ARG A 89 -2.98 20.41 16.18
N ARG A 90 -1.72 20.55 16.57
CA ARG A 90 -0.64 20.87 15.61
C ARG A 90 0.04 19.60 15.12
N ASP A 91 -0.48 19.04 14.03
CA ASP A 91 0.14 17.87 13.42
C ASP A 91 1.56 18.20 12.94
N PHE A 92 2.53 17.39 13.37
CA PHE A 92 3.88 17.47 12.87
C PHE A 92 4.22 16.17 12.15
N GLU A 93 4.49 16.29 10.84
CA GLU A 93 4.91 15.18 9.99
C GLU A 93 6.29 15.49 9.42
N GLN A 94 7.28 14.64 9.71
CA GLN A 94 8.53 14.62 8.97
C GLN A 94 8.60 13.40 8.09
N THR A 95 8.91 13.60 6.80
CA THR A 95 8.84 12.55 5.79
C THR A 95 10.15 12.43 5.02
N GLN A 96 10.59 11.20 4.80
CA GLN A 96 11.71 10.89 3.91
C GLN A 96 11.31 9.81 2.90
N LYS A 97 11.72 10.00 1.64
CA LYS A 97 11.46 9.05 0.55
C LYS A 97 12.77 8.41 0.12
N TYR A 98 12.75 7.09 0.00
CA TYR A 98 13.85 6.28 -0.49
C TYR A 98 13.43 5.59 -1.77
N ARG A 99 14.16 5.82 -2.86
CA ARG A 99 13.90 5.14 -4.12
C ARG A 99 14.17 3.64 -3.95
N LEU A 100 13.20 2.82 -4.34
CA LEU A 100 13.33 1.38 -4.25
C LEU A 100 14.21 0.87 -5.40
N PRO A 101 15.34 0.19 -5.14
CA PRO A 101 16.15 -0.39 -6.20
C PRO A 101 15.40 -1.51 -6.92
N GLU A 102 15.53 -1.61 -8.25
CA GLU A 102 14.88 -2.69 -9.02
C GLU A 102 15.35 -4.08 -8.57
N ALA A 103 16.62 -4.23 -8.21
CA ALA A 103 17.17 -5.48 -7.68
C ALA A 103 16.48 -5.95 -6.38
N ILE A 104 15.97 -5.02 -5.56
CA ILE A 104 15.23 -5.35 -4.33
C ILE A 104 13.82 -5.85 -4.66
N LYS A 105 13.22 -5.45 -5.78
CA LYS A 105 11.89 -5.93 -6.19
C LYS A 105 11.90 -7.38 -6.65
N THR A 106 13.05 -7.90 -7.06
CA THR A 106 13.24 -9.29 -7.52
C THR A 106 14.15 -10.10 -6.60
N SER A 107 14.45 -9.60 -5.41
CA SER A 107 15.35 -10.25 -4.45
C SER A 107 14.68 -11.40 -3.67
N ARG A 108 15.38 -11.95 -2.67
CA ARG A 108 14.75 -12.77 -1.62
C ARG A 108 14.09 -11.86 -0.57
N GLY A 109 13.11 -12.41 0.17
CA GLY A 109 12.39 -11.68 1.22
C GLY A 109 13.31 -11.04 2.26
N GLU A 110 14.34 -11.76 2.72
CA GLU A 110 15.35 -11.25 3.66
C GLU A 110 16.03 -9.96 3.18
N GLN A 111 16.40 -9.90 1.90
CA GLN A 111 17.07 -8.72 1.34
C GLN A 111 16.14 -7.51 1.32
N LEU A 112 14.86 -7.71 0.98
CA LEU A 112 13.85 -6.65 1.05
C LEU A 112 13.70 -6.13 2.48
N TRP A 113 13.53 -7.01 3.46
CA TRP A 113 13.31 -6.62 4.85
C TRP A 113 14.55 -5.96 5.46
N ASN A 114 15.75 -6.45 5.14
CA ASN A 114 17.01 -5.82 5.54
C ASN A 114 17.14 -4.40 4.97
N TRP A 115 16.84 -4.22 3.68
CA TRP A 115 16.88 -2.91 3.05
C TRP A 115 15.91 -1.93 3.70
N ILE A 116 14.67 -2.36 4.00
CA ILE A 116 13.68 -1.52 4.72
C ILE A 116 14.20 -1.16 6.13
N ALA A 117 14.77 -2.14 6.85
CA ALA A 117 15.32 -1.92 8.18
C ALA A 117 16.48 -0.89 8.15
N ASP A 118 17.36 -0.96 7.16
CA ASP A 118 18.44 0.02 6.97
C ASP A 118 17.92 1.42 6.71
N ARG A 119 16.89 1.57 5.86
CA ARG A 119 16.27 2.87 5.60
C ARG A 119 15.56 3.44 6.83
N LEU A 120 14.90 2.58 7.61
CA LEU A 120 14.26 2.99 8.87
C LEU A 120 15.31 3.47 9.89
N LYS A 121 16.40 2.72 10.06
CA LYS A 121 17.50 3.08 10.94
C LYS A 121 18.13 4.43 10.55
N GLU A 122 18.48 4.57 9.28
CA GLU A 122 19.02 5.82 8.72
C GLU A 122 18.08 7.01 8.97
N PHE A 123 16.77 6.82 8.81
CA PHE A 123 15.78 7.85 9.12
C PHE A 123 15.79 8.24 10.61
N MET A 124 15.76 7.25 11.51
CA MET A 124 15.74 7.47 12.95
C MET A 124 17.00 8.19 13.43
N GLU A 125 18.19 7.79 12.95
CA GLU A 125 19.46 8.43 13.27
C GLU A 125 19.50 9.89 12.80
N ASN A 126 19.10 10.15 11.54
CA ASN A 126 19.07 11.50 10.98
C ASN A 126 18.08 12.43 11.69
N ARG A 127 17.01 11.86 12.26
CA ARG A 127 15.98 12.60 12.99
C ARG A 127 16.19 12.59 14.50
N ARG A 128 17.25 11.95 15.01
CA ARG A 128 17.55 11.78 16.44
C ARG A 128 16.34 11.22 17.20
N ILE A 129 15.73 10.19 16.62
CA ILE A 129 14.62 9.46 17.25
C ILE A 129 15.25 8.36 18.10
N ASP A 130 15.33 8.62 19.40
CA ASP A 130 15.80 7.62 20.35
C ASP A 130 14.76 6.52 20.51
N ALA A 131 15.14 5.29 20.16
CA ALA A 131 14.45 4.08 20.54
C ALA A 131 15.35 3.35 21.54
N SER A 132 15.47 3.90 22.75
CA SER A 132 16.18 3.22 23.83
C SER A 132 15.44 1.92 24.20
N GLU A 133 16.13 0.95 24.81
CA GLU A 133 15.49 -0.31 25.25
C GLU A 133 14.29 -0.08 26.21
N ALA A 134 14.22 1.09 26.85
CA ALA A 134 13.12 1.51 27.72
C ALA A 134 11.93 2.16 26.98
N GLU A 135 12.13 2.68 25.77
CA GLU A 135 11.11 3.37 24.98
C GLU A 135 10.79 2.63 23.68
N THR A 136 9.66 1.92 23.67
CA THR A 136 9.16 1.28 22.44
C THR A 136 8.51 2.32 21.55
N VAL A 137 9.03 2.51 20.33
CA VAL A 137 8.40 3.36 19.31
C VAL A 137 7.33 2.57 18.55
N SER A 138 6.12 3.12 18.45
CA SER A 138 5.04 2.53 17.65
C SER A 138 5.35 2.65 16.15
N LEU A 139 5.22 1.53 15.43
CA LEU A 139 5.45 1.46 13.98
C LEU A 139 4.19 0.99 13.26
N ALA A 140 3.68 1.81 12.36
CA ALA A 140 2.63 1.46 11.40
C ALA A 140 3.24 1.14 10.04
N PHE A 141 2.79 0.05 9.41
CA PHE A 141 3.29 -0.33 8.08
C PHE A 141 2.12 -0.43 7.09
N THR A 142 2.07 0.56 6.20
CA THR A 142 1.25 0.56 4.99
C THR A 142 1.91 -0.32 3.93
N PHE A 143 1.53 -1.59 3.94
CA PHE A 143 2.00 -2.59 2.99
C PHE A 143 0.95 -2.76 1.87
N SER A 144 1.16 -2.03 0.77
CA SER A 144 0.17 -1.85 -0.30
C SER A 144 0.12 -3.01 -1.30
N PHE A 145 -0.04 -4.23 -0.79
CA PHE A 145 -0.19 -5.47 -1.57
C PHE A 145 -1.39 -6.27 -1.07
N PRO A 146 -1.95 -7.17 -1.89
CA PRO A 146 -3.01 -8.08 -1.45
C PRO A 146 -2.53 -8.94 -0.28
N VAL A 147 -3.10 -8.72 0.90
CA VAL A 147 -2.75 -9.43 2.13
C VAL A 147 -4.02 -9.95 2.80
N TYR A 148 -4.03 -11.23 3.12
CA TYR A 148 -5.03 -11.80 4.02
C TYR A 148 -4.60 -11.54 5.47
N ARG A 149 -5.43 -10.87 6.27
CA ARG A 149 -5.13 -10.51 7.66
C ARG A 149 -6.04 -11.26 8.63
N LYS A 150 -5.46 -11.94 9.62
CA LYS A 150 -6.20 -12.50 10.77
C LYS A 150 -6.37 -11.50 11.91
N ASN A 151 -5.57 -10.45 11.95
CA ASN A 151 -5.65 -9.32 12.89
C ASN A 151 -4.85 -8.14 12.31
N ILE A 152 -4.91 -6.98 12.95
CA ILE A 152 -4.24 -5.76 12.48
C ILE A 152 -2.70 -5.86 12.46
N ARG A 153 -2.12 -6.75 13.28
CA ARG A 153 -0.65 -6.88 13.49
C ARG A 153 0.00 -7.96 12.61
N SER A 154 -0.77 -8.67 11.80
CA SER A 154 -0.27 -9.77 10.98
C SER A 154 -1.03 -9.94 9.67
N GLY A 155 -0.34 -10.43 8.67
CA GLY A 155 -0.98 -10.83 7.42
C GLY A 155 -0.11 -11.74 6.60
N VAL A 156 -0.76 -12.47 5.70
CA VAL A 156 -0.14 -13.34 4.72
C VAL A 156 -0.23 -12.65 3.36
N LEU A 157 0.92 -12.44 2.73
CA LEU A 157 0.96 -11.92 1.37
C LEU A 157 0.32 -12.94 0.42
N GLN A 158 -0.73 -12.55 -0.30
CA GLN A 158 -1.40 -13.43 -1.25
C GLN A 158 -0.63 -13.54 -2.56
N ARG A 159 -0.26 -12.38 -3.13
CA ARG A 159 0.52 -12.28 -4.36
C ARG A 159 1.20 -10.92 -4.46
N TRP A 160 2.33 -10.87 -5.14
CA TRP A 160 2.95 -9.62 -5.54
C TRP A 160 2.17 -8.93 -6.66
N THR A 161 2.30 -7.60 -6.71
CA THR A 161 1.78 -6.73 -7.77
C THR A 161 2.84 -5.65 -8.04
N LYS A 162 2.58 -4.67 -8.91
CA LYS A 162 3.46 -3.50 -9.10
C LYS A 162 4.90 -3.88 -9.50
N ASN A 163 5.05 -4.95 -10.27
CA ASN A 163 6.34 -5.51 -10.74
C ASN A 163 7.26 -6.04 -9.61
N PHE A 164 6.71 -6.33 -8.42
CA PHE A 164 7.43 -7.10 -7.42
C PHE A 164 7.41 -8.59 -7.78
N ASN A 165 8.52 -9.27 -7.50
CA ASN A 165 8.65 -10.72 -7.58
C ASN A 165 9.70 -11.17 -6.55
N VAL A 166 9.41 -10.94 -5.27
CA VAL A 166 10.35 -11.24 -4.18
C VAL A 166 10.18 -12.70 -3.75
N ALA A 167 11.23 -13.48 -3.96
CA ALA A 167 11.23 -14.92 -3.74
C ALA A 167 11.03 -15.29 -2.25
N GLY A 168 10.14 -16.25 -2.01
CA GLY A 168 9.86 -16.79 -0.68
C GLY A 168 9.04 -15.88 0.24
N ALA A 169 8.43 -14.82 -0.28
CA ALA A 169 7.58 -13.92 0.51
C ALA A 169 6.07 -14.24 0.39
N GLU A 170 5.61 -14.67 -0.78
CA GLU A 170 4.20 -15.06 -0.99
C GLU A 170 3.84 -16.28 -0.13
N GLY A 171 2.63 -16.30 0.42
CA GLY A 171 2.17 -17.34 1.34
C GLY A 171 2.80 -17.30 2.73
N THR A 172 3.76 -16.39 2.98
CA THR A 172 4.40 -16.23 4.30
C THR A 172 3.78 -15.08 5.09
N MET A 173 3.89 -15.17 6.42
CA MET A 173 3.43 -14.11 7.32
C MET A 173 4.45 -12.97 7.35
N TRP A 174 4.18 -11.89 6.61
CA TRP A 174 5.13 -10.78 6.44
C TRP A 174 5.53 -10.14 7.77
N SER A 175 4.60 -10.10 8.75
CA SER A 175 4.85 -9.50 10.07
C SER A 175 5.87 -10.27 10.92
N ARG A 176 6.03 -11.59 10.69
CA ARG A 176 7.07 -12.37 11.37
C ARG A 176 8.43 -12.10 10.75
N SER A 177 8.49 -12.13 9.41
CA SER A 177 9.71 -11.86 8.66
C SER A 177 10.22 -10.44 8.90
N SER A 178 9.37 -9.41 8.84
CA SER A 178 9.82 -8.02 9.04
C SER A 178 10.31 -7.75 10.47
N LYS A 179 9.58 -8.23 11.49
CA LYS A 179 9.95 -8.03 12.90
C LYS A 179 11.29 -8.64 13.28
N GLN A 180 11.67 -9.76 12.66
CA GLN A 180 12.98 -10.38 12.92
C GLN A 180 14.13 -9.44 12.50
N HIS A 181 13.99 -8.76 11.37
CA HIS A 181 15.02 -7.85 10.85
C HIS A 181 15.03 -6.50 11.58
N PHE A 182 13.85 -6.01 12.01
CA PHE A 182 13.76 -4.77 12.79
C PHE A 182 14.30 -4.89 14.22
N ARG A 183 14.26 -6.09 14.83
CA ARG A 183 14.80 -6.31 16.18
C ARG A 183 16.32 -6.49 16.21
N GLY A 184 16.94 -6.77 15.07
CA GLY A 184 18.37 -7.05 14.96
C GLY A 184 19.24 -5.84 14.60
N LYS A 185 18.66 -4.63 14.51
CA LYS A 185 19.34 -3.40 14.06
C LYS A 185 19.03 -2.22 14.94
#